data_AF-A0AAD4N8X0-F1
#
_entry.id   AF-A0AAD4N8X0-F1
#
_cell.length_a   1.000
_cell.length_b   1.000
_cell.length_c   1.000
_cell.angle_alpha   90.00
_cell.angle_beta   90.00
_cell.angle_gamma   90.00
#
_symmetry.space_group_name_H-M   'P 1'
#
loop_
_entity.id
_entity.type
_entity.pdbx_description
1 polymer ?
#
loop_
_entity_poly.entity_id
_entity_poly.type
_entity_poly.pdbx_seq_one_letter_code
_entity_poly.pdbx_strand_id
1 'polypeptide(L)'
;MATATTAANATATVAPPISDGLPGWAVFLIIIACLILIGALAVGAFIGLKKFKEQRRNHGEYRPQYEENLHAKNLPYISPPNIEGLI
;
A
#
# COMPACT_ATOMS: atom_id res chain seq x y z
N MET A 1 76.08 31.81 -23.81
CA MET A 1 74.70 31.74 -24.34
C MET A 1 73.95 30.71 -23.52
N ALA A 2 73.05 31.13 -22.63
CA ALA A 2 72.31 30.23 -21.75
C ALA A 2 70.90 30.04 -22.32
N THR A 3 70.54 28.79 -22.65
CA THR A 3 69.19 28.42 -23.12
C THR A 3 68.30 28.13 -21.90
N ALA A 4 67.32 28.98 -21.65
CA ALA A 4 66.31 28.76 -20.63
C ALA A 4 65.21 27.83 -21.16
N THR A 5 65.16 26.60 -20.65
CA THR A 5 64.06 25.67 -20.92
C THR A 5 62.87 26.04 -20.02
N THR A 6 61.83 26.62 -20.61
CA THR A 6 60.56 26.89 -19.90
C THR A 6 59.80 25.58 -19.73
N ALA A 7 59.74 25.06 -18.51
CA ALA A 7 58.90 23.92 -18.18
C ALA A 7 57.42 24.34 -18.24
N ALA A 8 56.66 23.78 -19.17
CA ALA A 8 55.21 23.96 -19.22
C ALA A 8 54.59 23.25 -18.00
N ASN A 9 54.07 24.03 -17.07
CA ASN A 9 53.40 23.52 -15.88
C ASN A 9 52.01 23.04 -16.29
N ALA A 10 51.88 21.74 -16.59
CA ALA A 10 50.60 21.13 -16.93
C ALA A 10 49.70 21.09 -15.69
N THR A 11 48.78 22.04 -15.59
CA THR A 11 47.71 22.01 -14.60
C THR A 11 46.78 20.85 -14.94
N ALA A 12 46.94 19.72 -14.28
CA ALA A 12 45.99 18.62 -14.34
C ALA A 12 44.66 19.09 -13.76
N THR A 13 43.66 19.29 -14.62
CA THR A 13 42.27 19.49 -14.19
C THR A 13 41.78 18.16 -13.65
N VAL A 14 41.90 17.96 -12.33
CA VAL A 14 41.32 16.80 -11.65
C VAL A 14 39.80 16.91 -11.78
N ALA A 15 39.21 16.02 -12.56
CA ALA A 15 37.76 15.91 -12.65
C ALA A 15 37.19 15.71 -11.23
N PRO A 16 36.09 16.38 -10.87
CA PRO A 16 35.49 16.20 -9.55
C PRO A 16 35.18 14.71 -9.34
N PRO A 17 35.36 14.18 -8.12
CA PRO A 17 35.01 12.80 -7.83
C PRO A 17 33.52 12.60 -8.13
N ILE A 18 33.23 11.67 -9.03
CA ILE A 18 31.86 11.29 -9.35
C ILE A 18 31.33 10.54 -8.12
N SER A 19 30.55 11.22 -7.27
CA SER A 19 29.90 10.56 -6.15
C SER A 19 28.65 9.86 -6.67
N ASP A 20 28.79 8.60 -7.08
CA ASP A 20 27.71 7.70 -7.54
C ASP A 20 26.74 7.27 -6.41
N GLY A 21 26.48 8.15 -5.45
CA GLY A 21 25.54 7.92 -4.37
C GLY A 21 24.12 8.22 -4.80
N LEU A 22 23.17 7.35 -4.40
CA LEU A 22 21.75 7.64 -4.54
C LEU A 22 21.44 8.95 -3.79
N PRO A 23 20.78 9.93 -4.42
CA PRO A 23 20.59 11.22 -3.78
C PRO A 23 19.66 11.08 -2.57
N GLY A 24 19.90 11.84 -1.50
CA GLY A 24 19.25 11.62 -0.19
C GLY A 24 17.72 11.59 -0.22
N TRP A 25 17.10 12.34 -1.15
CA TRP A 25 15.65 12.31 -1.38
C TRP A 25 15.16 10.94 -1.88
N ALA A 26 15.92 10.26 -2.73
CA ALA A 26 15.57 8.92 -3.21
C ALA A 26 15.57 7.90 -2.07
N VAL A 27 16.59 7.97 -1.18
CA VAL A 27 16.67 7.11 0.00
C VAL A 27 15.48 7.34 0.93
N PHE A 28 15.10 8.61 1.16
CA PHE A 28 13.95 8.96 1.99
C PHE A 28 12.63 8.38 1.45
N LEU A 29 12.39 8.45 0.13
CA LEU A 29 11.18 7.89 -0.47
C LEU A 29 11.13 6.37 -0.37
N ILE A 30 12.27 5.68 -0.51
CA ILE A 30 12.35 4.23 -0.34
C ILE A 30 11.95 3.83 1.08
N ILE A 31 12.42 4.56 2.09
CA ILE A 31 12.08 4.28 3.50
C ILE A 31 10.57 4.45 3.72
N ILE A 32 9.98 5.54 3.24
CA ILE A 32 8.53 5.78 3.36
C ILE A 32 7.73 4.68 2.66
N ALA A 33 8.10 4.33 1.43
CA ALA A 33 7.43 3.28 0.68
C ALA A 33 7.49 1.94 1.43
N CYS A 34 8.62 1.61 2.04
CA CYS A 34 8.79 0.40 2.84
C CYS A 34 7.91 0.41 4.08
N LEU A 35 7.82 1.53 4.81
CA LEU A 35 6.95 1.67 5.97
C LEU A 35 5.46 1.54 5.61
N ILE A 36 5.03 2.16 4.52
CA ILE A 36 3.65 2.05 4.02
C ILE A 36 3.34 0.60 3.64
N LEU A 37 4.27 -0.08 2.96
CA LEU A 37 4.08 -1.47 2.54
C LEU A 37 3.95 -2.41 3.75
N ILE A 38 4.79 -2.24 4.77
CA ILE A 38 4.70 -3.01 6.02
C ILE A 38 3.37 -2.72 6.73
N GLY A 39 2.96 -1.46 6.81
CA GLY A 39 1.67 -1.08 7.40
C GLY A 39 0.48 -1.70 6.66
N ALA A 40 0.50 -1.65 5.32
CA ALA A 40 -0.53 -2.25 4.49
C ALA A 40 -0.59 -3.78 4.63
N LEU A 41 0.58 -4.45 4.69
CA LEU A 41 0.64 -5.89 4.94
C LEU A 41 0.11 -6.25 6.33
N ALA A 42 0.42 -5.46 7.37
CA ALA A 42 -0.08 -5.70 8.72
C ALA A 42 -1.61 -5.57 8.78
N VAL A 43 -2.18 -4.52 8.18
CA VAL A 43 -3.64 -4.31 8.12
C VAL A 43 -4.30 -5.40 7.26
N GLY A 44 -3.72 -5.72 6.11
CA GLY A 44 -4.19 -6.78 5.21
C GLY A 44 -4.19 -8.15 5.90
N ALA A 45 -3.11 -8.49 6.59
CA ALA A 45 -3.00 -9.72 7.38
C ALA A 45 -4.01 -9.74 8.53
N PHE A 46 -4.21 -8.63 9.25
CA PHE A 46 -5.19 -8.55 10.34
C PHE A 46 -6.62 -8.78 9.84
N ILE A 47 -7.03 -8.10 8.76
CA ILE A 47 -8.36 -8.26 8.17
C ILE A 47 -8.50 -9.66 7.58
N GLY A 48 -7.48 -10.15 6.86
CA GLY A 48 -7.47 -11.48 6.27
C GLY A 48 -7.61 -12.59 7.31
N LEU A 49 -6.83 -12.53 8.39
CA LEU A 49 -6.93 -13.48 9.50
C LEU A 49 -8.27 -13.39 10.22
N LYS A 50 -8.80 -12.19 10.46
CA LYS A 50 -10.12 -12.00 11.08
C LYS A 50 -11.22 -12.61 10.20
N LYS A 51 -11.23 -12.29 8.90
CA LYS A 51 -12.18 -12.81 7.91
C LYS A 51 -12.06 -14.33 7.74
N PHE A 52 -10.84 -14.87 7.69
CA PHE A 52 -10.60 -16.30 7.57
C PHE A 52 -11.03 -17.07 8.81
N LYS A 53 -10.78 -16.51 10.01
CA LYS A 53 -11.25 -17.08 11.28
C LYS A 53 -12.78 -17.02 11.41
N GLU A 54 -13.40 -15.95 10.90
CA GLU A 54 -14.85 -15.81 10.85
C GLU A 54 -15.49 -16.77 9.83
N GLN A 55 -14.89 -16.95 8.66
CA GLN A 55 -15.32 -17.96 7.68
C GLN A 55 -15.19 -19.38 8.23
N ARG A 56 -14.09 -19.71 8.92
CA ARG A 56 -13.95 -21.03 9.58
C ARG A 56 -15.02 -21.30 10.63
N ARG A 57 -15.49 -20.26 11.34
CA ARG A 57 -16.56 -20.37 12.34
C ARG A 57 -17.95 -20.43 11.71
N ASN A 58 -18.15 -19.70 10.62
CA ASN A 58 -19.45 -19.57 9.96
C ASN A 58 -19.67 -20.61 8.84
N HIS A 59 -18.69 -21.47 8.54
CA HIS A 59 -18.86 -22.59 7.61
C HIS A 59 -19.77 -23.64 8.25
N GLY A 60 -21.04 -23.64 7.84
CA GLY A 60 -22.05 -24.62 8.26
C GLY A 60 -23.04 -24.13 9.34
N GLU A 61 -22.85 -22.94 9.91
CA GLU A 61 -23.83 -22.32 10.80
C GLU A 61 -24.85 -21.53 9.97
N TYR A 62 -26.09 -22.06 9.88
CA TYR A 62 -27.25 -21.33 9.37
C TYR A 62 -27.41 -20.06 10.20
N ARG A 63 -27.25 -18.90 9.55
CA ARG A 63 -27.48 -17.59 10.16
C ARG A 63 -28.75 -17.01 9.56
N PRO A 64 -29.92 -17.18 10.19
CA PRO A 64 -31.20 -16.74 9.64
C PRO A 64 -31.15 -15.27 9.23
N GLN A 65 -30.58 -14.40 10.07
CA GLN A 65 -30.44 -12.97 9.78
C GLN A 65 -29.55 -12.65 8.56
N TYR A 66 -28.55 -13.48 8.26
CA TYR A 66 -27.64 -13.24 7.13
C TYR A 66 -28.23 -13.77 5.82
N GLU A 67 -28.83 -14.95 5.86
CA GLU A 67 -29.48 -15.57 4.71
C GLU A 67 -30.78 -14.86 4.34
N GLU A 68 -31.58 -14.41 5.30
CA GLU A 68 -32.77 -13.59 5.07
C GLU A 68 -32.41 -12.24 4.44
N ASN A 69 -31.34 -11.58 4.89
CA ASN A 69 -30.88 -10.32 4.30
C ASN A 69 -30.34 -10.49 2.87
N LEU A 70 -29.68 -11.60 2.57
CA LEU A 70 -29.23 -11.93 1.21
C LEU A 70 -30.41 -12.21 0.27
N HIS A 71 -31.44 -12.90 0.75
CA HIS A 71 -32.67 -13.12 0.01
C HIS A 71 -33.43 -11.80 -0.19
N ALA A 72 -33.62 -11.02 0.87
CA ALA A 72 -34.30 -9.72 0.82
C ALA A 72 -33.67 -8.74 -0.18
N LYS A 73 -32.34 -8.82 -0.38
CA LYS A 73 -31.62 -7.95 -1.33
C LYS A 73 -31.90 -8.26 -2.80
N ASN A 74 -32.37 -9.48 -3.09
CA ASN A 74 -32.73 -9.92 -4.45
C ASN A 74 -34.25 -10.00 -4.66
N LEU A 75 -35.07 -9.51 -3.71
CA LEU A 75 -36.51 -9.48 -3.91
C LEU A 75 -36.89 -8.36 -4.89
N PRO A 76 -37.77 -8.62 -5.86
CA PRO A 76 -38.40 -7.55 -6.62
C PRO A 76 -39.07 -6.59 -5.64
N TYR A 77 -39.06 -5.30 -5.97
CA TYR A 77 -39.62 -4.25 -5.12
C TYR A 77 -41.05 -4.61 -4.72
N ILE A 78 -41.23 -4.97 -3.45
CA ILE A 78 -42.53 -5.21 -2.83
C ILE A 78 -42.90 -3.92 -2.11
N SER A 79 -44.11 -3.45 -2.38
CA SER A 79 -44.66 -2.30 -1.65
C SER A 79 -44.63 -2.61 -0.15
N PRO A 80 -44.12 -1.70 0.69
CA PRO A 80 -44.12 -1.92 2.13
C PRO A 80 -45.56 -2.22 2.59
N PRO A 81 -45.74 -3.18 3.51
CA PRO A 81 -47.07 -3.55 3.97
C PRO A 81 -47.81 -2.32 4.48
N ASN A 82 -49.06 -2.20 4.04
CA ASN A 82 -49.94 -1.09 4.31
C ASN A 82 -50.07 -0.95 5.84
N ILE A 83 -49.91 0.28 6.36
CA ILE A 83 -50.02 0.59 7.80
C ILE A 83 -51.43 0.28 8.37
N GLU A 84 -52.39 -0.03 7.50
CA GLU A 84 -53.79 -0.30 7.80
C GLU A 84 -54.05 -1.56 8.65
N GLY A 85 -53.03 -2.34 8.99
CA GLY A 85 -53.14 -3.53 9.87
C GLY A 85 -52.48 -3.38 11.25
N LEU A 86 -51.95 -2.20 11.61
CA LEU A 86 -51.29 -1.95 12.90
C LEU A 86 -52.27 -1.34 13.91
N ILE A 87 -53.25 -2.13 14.35
CA ILE A 87 -54.06 -1.89 15.56
C ILE A 87 -54.19 -3.18 16.37
#